data_AF-A0A833JR63-F1
#
_entry.id   AF-A0A833JR63-F1
#
_cell.length_a   1.000
_cell.length_b   1.000
_cell.length_c   1.000
_cell.angle_alpha   90.00
_cell.angle_beta   90.00
_cell.angle_gamma   90.00
#
_symmetry.space_group_name_H-M   'P 1'
#
loop_
_entity.id
_entity.type
_entity.pdbx_description
1 polymer ?
#
loop_
_entity_poly.entity_id
_entity_poly.type
_entity_poly.pdbx_seq_one_letter_code
_entity_poly.pdbx_strand_id
1 'polypeptide(L)'
;MTLVVAWTRKTNEGKELWVMSDSRLSGGKVWDYGPKIFGIGRSDAVMAFAGDTAWSYPLIAQITSYVESFVNLRDRAIDFIDAQDQIIKMLNESLTFVSEAVDQSLERPDCSFILAGYSARRKGFVVNKIVFHLNRLKFEARSARKIAGELMAVIGDKSPVSAISRRISQRQKQQGDTKFKLDMLPSEAFFDVLSSNRFSEIGGAPQVSKVYQSMNQRHFGVYWPPDIPTDQQHIYLRGRQLGNYEVLDHPWVFDPSEGALYWHDFSPEERRAKLKAEKKEQFAIVDLLNRG
;
A
#
# COMPACT_ATOMS: atom_id res chain seq x y z
N MET A 1 4.12 13.91 0.38
CA MET A 1 2.98 13.70 1.30
C MET A 1 2.48 12.27 1.14
N THR A 2 2.61 11.41 2.16
CA THR A 2 2.32 9.97 2.13
C THR A 2 2.35 9.35 3.53
N LEU A 3 1.57 8.29 3.75
CA LEU A 3 1.79 7.30 4.80
C LEU A 3 1.79 5.89 4.21
N VAL A 4 2.79 5.07 4.57
CA VAL A 4 2.84 3.64 4.25
C VAL A 4 3.17 2.87 5.52
N VAL A 5 2.47 1.76 5.75
CA VAL A 5 2.78 0.78 6.78
C VAL A 5 2.90 -0.62 6.16
N ALA A 6 3.91 -1.37 6.58
CA ALA A 6 4.05 -2.78 6.23
C ALA A 6 4.35 -3.61 7.47
N TRP A 7 3.72 -4.76 7.60
CA TRP A 7 3.93 -5.63 8.74
C TRP A 7 3.69 -7.10 8.42
N THR A 8 4.31 -7.98 9.21
CA THR A 8 4.00 -9.40 9.18
C THR A 8 2.99 -9.76 10.26
N ARG A 9 2.21 -10.80 9.99
CA ARG A 9 1.23 -11.35 10.92
C ARG A 9 1.28 -12.87 10.85
N LYS A 10 1.10 -13.51 12.00
CA LYS A 10 0.83 -14.95 12.09
C LYS A 10 -0.66 -15.20 12.30
N THR A 11 -1.27 -16.00 11.43
CA THR A 11 -2.64 -16.50 11.55
C THR A 11 -2.62 -18.00 11.86
N ASN A 12 -3.79 -18.63 11.96
CA ASN A 12 -3.89 -20.09 12.09
C ASN A 12 -3.49 -20.82 10.80
N GLU A 13 -3.59 -20.15 9.65
CA GLU A 13 -3.34 -20.73 8.32
C GLU A 13 -1.90 -20.52 7.84
N GLY A 14 -1.14 -19.64 8.50
CA GLY A 14 0.24 -19.39 8.15
C GLY A 14 0.72 -18.01 8.56
N LYS A 15 1.69 -17.49 7.83
CA LYS A 15 2.15 -16.11 7.96
C LYS A 15 1.72 -15.31 6.75
N GLU A 16 1.47 -14.04 6.98
CA GLU A 16 1.13 -13.08 5.93
C GLU A 16 1.98 -11.82 6.08
N LEU A 17 2.23 -11.15 4.96
CA LEU A 17 2.82 -9.83 4.92
C LEU A 17 1.79 -8.87 4.32
N TRP A 18 1.47 -7.82 5.06
CA TRP A 18 0.53 -6.78 4.67
C TRP A 18 1.27 -5.47 4.39
N VAL A 19 0.79 -4.72 3.40
CA VAL A 19 1.25 -3.36 3.07
C VAL A 19 0.03 -2.48 2.83
N MET A 20 -0.02 -1.34 3.51
CA MET A 20 -1.09 -0.35 3.36
C MET A 20 -0.52 1.05 3.10
N SER A 21 -1.25 1.85 2.33
CA SER A 21 -0.91 3.26 2.09
C SER A 21 -2.15 4.10 1.82
N ASP A 22 -2.07 5.41 2.01
CA ASP A 22 -3.11 6.36 1.60
C ASP A 22 -3.05 6.58 0.08
N SER A 23 -4.08 7.19 -0.54
CA SER A 23 -4.09 7.47 -1.99
C SER A 23 -3.87 8.92 -2.35
N ARG A 24 -3.62 9.81 -1.39
CA ARG A 24 -3.42 11.24 -1.67
C ARG A 24 -2.09 11.51 -2.37
N LEU A 25 -2.12 12.24 -3.49
CA LEU A 25 -0.96 12.96 -4.03
C LEU A 25 -1.19 14.45 -3.90
N SER A 26 -0.09 15.17 -3.72
CA SER A 26 -0.05 16.62 -3.58
C SER A 26 1.09 17.19 -4.41
N GLY A 27 0.82 18.23 -5.18
CA GLY A 27 1.82 18.87 -6.04
C GLY A 27 1.14 19.88 -6.95
N GLY A 28 0.77 21.03 -6.38
CA GLY A 28 -0.11 22.02 -7.01
C GLY A 28 -1.61 21.74 -6.84
N LYS A 29 -2.02 20.47 -6.82
CA LYS A 29 -3.39 20.03 -6.49
C LYS A 29 -3.38 18.81 -5.58
N VAL A 30 -4.51 18.55 -4.91
CA VAL A 30 -4.75 17.34 -4.12
C VAL A 30 -5.50 16.32 -4.99
N TRP A 31 -4.98 15.09 -5.03
CA TRP A 31 -5.53 13.98 -5.80
C TRP A 31 -5.68 12.76 -4.91
N ASP A 32 -6.89 12.39 -4.54
CA ASP A 32 -7.17 11.25 -3.65
C ASP A 32 -7.30 9.92 -4.44
N TYR A 33 -6.40 9.69 -5.40
CA TYR A 33 -6.41 8.52 -6.29
C TYR A 33 -5.01 7.96 -6.67
N GLY A 34 -3.92 8.55 -6.17
CA GLY A 34 -2.58 8.19 -6.58
C GLY A 34 -2.10 6.83 -6.05
N PRO A 35 -1.64 5.92 -6.92
CA PRO A 35 -1.11 4.63 -6.50
C PRO A 35 0.22 4.81 -5.76
N LYS A 36 0.37 4.09 -4.63
CA LYS A 36 1.58 4.10 -3.80
C LYS A 36 2.15 2.73 -3.46
N ILE A 37 1.43 1.66 -3.84
CA ILE A 37 1.90 0.27 -3.74
C ILE A 37 1.93 -0.35 -5.14
N PHE A 38 3.04 -0.99 -5.46
CA PHE A 38 3.37 -1.52 -6.78
C PHE A 38 3.88 -2.95 -6.67
N GLY A 39 3.43 -3.81 -7.59
CA GLY A 39 4.23 -4.98 -7.96
C GLY A 39 5.48 -4.50 -8.71
N ILE A 40 6.59 -5.22 -8.54
CA ILE A 40 7.88 -4.88 -9.15
C ILE A 40 8.28 -5.91 -10.22
N GLY A 41 7.33 -6.44 -10.99
CA GLY A 41 7.61 -7.45 -12.02
C GLY A 41 7.81 -8.89 -11.52
N ARG A 42 7.88 -9.12 -10.20
CA ARG A 42 7.91 -10.48 -9.60
C ARG A 42 6.75 -10.67 -8.63
N SER A 43 6.23 -11.90 -8.55
CA SER A 43 4.98 -12.19 -7.83
C SER A 43 5.12 -12.30 -6.31
N ASP A 44 6.34 -12.41 -5.77
CA ASP A 44 6.62 -12.64 -4.36
C ASP A 44 7.06 -11.37 -3.61
N ALA A 45 6.94 -10.20 -4.24
CA ALA A 45 7.36 -8.94 -3.68
C ALA A 45 6.50 -7.75 -4.12
N VAL A 46 6.46 -6.73 -3.27
CA VAL A 46 5.87 -5.43 -3.54
C VAL A 46 6.82 -4.32 -3.13
N MET A 47 6.67 -3.17 -3.77
CA MET A 47 7.31 -1.93 -3.40
C MET A 47 6.25 -0.87 -3.11
N ALA A 48 6.42 -0.16 -2.01
CA ALA A 48 5.65 1.03 -1.71
C ALA A 48 6.59 2.21 -1.47
N PHE A 49 6.14 3.43 -1.75
CA PHE A 49 6.98 4.63 -1.59
C PHE A 49 6.35 5.67 -0.68
N ALA A 50 7.18 6.56 -0.17
CA ALA A 50 6.80 7.82 0.43
C ALA A 50 7.85 8.88 0.09
N GLY A 51 7.38 10.09 -0.26
CA GLY A 51 8.24 11.23 -0.57
C GLY A 51 7.76 11.99 -1.80
N ASP A 52 8.70 12.64 -2.47
CA ASP A 52 8.48 13.41 -3.69
C ASP A 52 8.19 12.49 -4.89
N THR A 53 7.16 12.82 -5.66
CA THR A 53 6.69 12.00 -6.79
C THR A 53 7.59 12.12 -8.02
N ALA A 54 8.28 13.24 -8.21
CA ALA A 54 9.20 13.44 -9.33
C ALA A 54 10.42 12.52 -9.21
N TRP A 55 10.82 12.17 -7.99
CA TRP A 55 11.79 11.09 -7.75
C TRP A 55 11.15 9.71 -7.69
N SER A 56 10.09 9.53 -6.91
CA SER A 56 9.58 8.21 -6.56
C SER A 56 9.05 7.43 -7.78
N TYR A 57 8.27 8.07 -8.65
CA TYR A 57 7.66 7.38 -9.79
C TYR A 57 8.66 6.94 -10.86
N PRO A 58 9.60 7.80 -11.33
CA PRO A 58 10.63 7.36 -12.26
C PRO A 58 11.49 6.22 -11.70
N LEU A 59 11.87 6.29 -10.42
CA LEU A 59 12.67 5.23 -9.80
C LEU A 59 11.90 3.90 -9.70
N ILE A 60 10.62 3.91 -9.31
CA ILE A 60 9.77 2.71 -9.33
C ILE A 60 9.62 2.15 -10.74
N ALA A 61 9.41 3.02 -11.74
CA ALA A 61 9.30 2.60 -13.13
C ALA A 61 10.59 1.91 -13.60
N GLN A 62 11.76 2.45 -13.26
CA GLN A 62 13.04 1.84 -13.60
C GLN A 62 13.27 0.51 -12.87
N ILE A 63 12.89 0.41 -11.59
CA ILE A 63 12.96 -0.86 -10.86
C ILE A 63 12.07 -1.92 -11.50
N THR A 64 10.84 -1.55 -11.85
CA THR A 64 9.88 -2.47 -12.47
C THR A 64 10.39 -2.94 -13.83
N SER A 65 10.80 -2.00 -14.69
CA SER A 65 11.39 -2.30 -16.00
C SER A 65 12.63 -3.21 -15.89
N TYR A 66 13.52 -2.92 -14.95
CA TYR A 66 14.71 -3.74 -14.68
C TYR A 66 14.32 -5.17 -14.32
N VAL A 67 13.44 -5.36 -13.33
CA VAL A 67 13.04 -6.71 -12.90
C VAL A 67 12.32 -7.47 -14.03
N GLU A 68 11.42 -6.81 -14.77
CA GLU A 68 10.66 -7.45 -15.86
C GLU A 68 11.54 -7.86 -17.05
N SER A 69 12.63 -7.12 -17.28
CA SER A 69 13.56 -7.34 -18.39
C SER A 69 14.46 -8.57 -18.19
N PHE A 70 14.73 -8.96 -16.94
CA PHE A 70 15.66 -10.04 -16.64
C PHE A 70 14.95 -11.26 -16.02
N VAL A 71 14.95 -12.37 -16.76
CA VAL A 71 14.27 -13.63 -16.42
C VAL A 71 14.62 -14.12 -15.01
N ASN A 72 15.88 -14.02 -14.60
CA ASN A 72 16.33 -14.45 -13.28
C ASN A 72 15.69 -13.66 -12.13
N LEU A 73 15.39 -12.38 -12.35
CA LEU A 73 14.70 -11.52 -11.39
C LEU A 73 13.19 -11.75 -11.40
N ARG A 74 12.59 -11.76 -12.60
CA ARG A 74 11.15 -11.90 -12.83
C ARG A 74 10.62 -13.25 -12.38
N ASP A 75 11.27 -14.33 -12.82
CA ASP A 75 10.79 -15.70 -12.65
C ASP A 75 11.32 -16.33 -11.34
N ARG A 76 11.90 -15.49 -10.46
CA ARG A 76 12.38 -15.87 -9.12
C ARG A 76 13.45 -16.96 -9.14
N ALA A 77 14.27 -17.02 -10.19
CA ALA A 77 15.42 -17.92 -10.25
C ALA A 77 16.44 -17.59 -9.16
N ILE A 78 16.49 -16.33 -8.72
CA ILE A 78 17.23 -15.90 -7.53
C ILE A 78 16.28 -15.54 -6.38
N ASP A 79 16.77 -15.73 -5.15
CA ASP A 79 16.02 -15.43 -3.93
C ASP A 79 15.73 -13.93 -3.82
N PHE A 80 14.64 -13.58 -3.12
CA PHE A 80 14.25 -12.18 -2.90
C PHE A 80 15.37 -11.31 -2.31
N ILE A 81 16.24 -11.88 -1.47
CA ILE A 81 17.37 -11.14 -0.88
C ILE A 81 18.39 -10.74 -1.95
N ASP A 82 18.74 -11.67 -2.84
CA ASP A 82 19.71 -11.38 -3.91
C ASP A 82 19.11 -10.40 -4.93
N ALA A 83 17.81 -10.54 -5.23
CA ALA A 83 17.09 -9.59 -6.08
C ALA A 83 17.04 -8.19 -5.48
N GLN A 84 16.83 -8.07 -4.17
CA GLN A 84 16.90 -6.79 -3.48
C GLN A 84 18.29 -6.14 -3.61
N ASP A 85 19.36 -6.90 -3.44
CA ASP A 85 20.73 -6.36 -3.57
C ASP A 85 20.97 -5.84 -5.00
N GLN A 86 20.50 -6.57 -6.02
CA GLN A 86 20.56 -6.11 -7.41
C GLN A 86 19.71 -4.86 -7.67
N ILE A 87 18.50 -4.79 -7.11
CA ILE A 87 17.61 -3.63 -7.22
C ILE A 87 18.27 -2.40 -6.59
N ILE A 88 18.87 -2.52 -5.40
CA ILE A 88 19.54 -1.40 -4.73
C ILE A 88 20.79 -0.96 -5.50
N LYS A 89 21.54 -1.91 -6.06
CA LYS A 89 22.69 -1.59 -6.92
C LYS A 89 22.24 -0.80 -8.15
N MET A 90 21.24 -1.30 -8.89
CA MET A 90 20.67 -0.62 -10.05
C MET A 90 20.12 0.75 -9.69
N LEU A 91 19.42 0.87 -8.55
CA LEU A 91 18.88 2.15 -8.07
C LEU A 91 19.98 3.18 -7.77
N ASN A 92 21.14 2.74 -7.28
CA ASN A 92 22.27 3.62 -7.04
C ASN A 92 23.01 3.97 -8.35
N GLU A 93 23.09 3.05 -9.29
CA GLU A 93 23.63 3.31 -10.63
C GLU A 93 22.74 4.31 -11.39
N SER A 94 21.41 4.22 -11.25
CA SER A 94 20.46 5.11 -11.93
C SER A 94 20.63 6.58 -11.53
N LEU A 95 21.10 6.87 -10.31
CA LEU A 95 21.41 8.22 -9.85
C LEU A 95 22.49 8.89 -10.70
N THR A 96 23.39 8.13 -11.33
CA THR A 96 24.46 8.68 -12.19
C THR A 96 23.94 9.22 -13.53
N PHE A 97 22.73 8.83 -13.93
CA PHE A 97 22.09 9.26 -15.17
C PHE A 97 21.18 10.49 -14.97
N VAL A 98 21.04 10.97 -13.74
CA VAL A 98 20.30 12.20 -13.45
C VAL A 98 21.24 13.38 -13.63
N SER A 99 21.12 14.05 -14.78
CA SER A 99 22.08 15.09 -15.21
C SER A 99 21.91 16.40 -14.45
N GLU A 100 20.71 16.99 -14.47
CA GLU A 100 20.43 18.32 -13.92
C GLU A 100 19.02 18.37 -13.32
N ALA A 101 18.90 18.97 -12.13
CA ALA A 101 17.60 19.24 -11.55
C ALA A 101 17.06 20.57 -12.08
N VAL A 102 15.85 20.52 -12.65
CA VAL A 102 15.13 21.72 -13.13
C VAL A 102 14.67 22.65 -12.00
N ASP A 103 14.65 22.14 -10.77
CA ASP A 103 14.33 22.87 -9.54
C ASP A 103 15.31 22.44 -8.44
N GLN A 104 15.79 23.39 -7.63
CA GLN A 104 16.76 23.13 -6.58
C GLN A 104 16.23 22.15 -5.50
N SER A 105 14.92 22.14 -5.25
CA SER A 105 14.28 21.17 -4.34
C SER A 105 14.37 19.73 -4.82
N LEU A 106 14.61 19.52 -6.13
CA LEU A 106 14.75 18.21 -6.75
C LEU A 106 16.20 17.79 -6.96
N GLU A 107 17.19 18.60 -6.53
CA GLU A 107 18.62 18.29 -6.65
C GLU A 107 18.97 16.93 -6.03
N ARG A 108 18.20 16.50 -5.03
CA ARG A 108 18.44 15.25 -4.30
C ARG A 108 17.16 14.44 -4.17
N PRO A 109 17.26 13.10 -4.18
CA PRO A 109 16.12 12.25 -3.90
C PRO A 109 15.56 12.48 -2.49
N ASP A 110 14.36 13.05 -2.43
CA ASP A 110 13.53 13.05 -1.22
C ASP A 110 12.48 11.96 -1.32
N CYS A 111 12.94 10.71 -1.26
CA CYS A 111 12.06 9.55 -1.29
C CYS A 111 12.59 8.41 -0.45
N SER A 112 11.66 7.58 -0.01
CA SER A 112 11.91 6.34 0.71
C SER A 112 10.97 5.26 0.20
N PHE A 113 11.41 4.02 0.29
CA PHE A 113 10.63 2.88 -0.15
C PHE A 113 10.53 1.83 0.95
N ILE A 114 9.44 1.08 0.94
CA ILE A 114 9.36 -0.24 1.57
C ILE A 114 9.45 -1.24 0.43
N LEU A 115 10.49 -2.07 0.45
CA LEU A 115 10.61 -3.26 -0.38
C LEU A 115 10.36 -4.47 0.50
N ALA A 116 9.28 -5.19 0.22
CA ALA A 116 8.81 -6.28 1.06
C ALA A 116 8.43 -7.50 0.22
N GLY A 117 8.79 -8.69 0.69
CA GLY A 117 8.61 -9.92 -0.07
C GLY A 117 8.89 -11.18 0.73
N TYR A 118 8.84 -12.33 0.07
CA TYR A 118 9.11 -13.64 0.68
C TYR A 118 10.46 -14.20 0.21
N SER A 119 11.32 -14.60 1.15
CA SER A 119 12.56 -15.31 0.86
C SER A 119 12.32 -16.81 1.02
N ALA A 120 12.38 -17.55 -0.09
CA ALA A 120 12.29 -19.00 -0.09
C ALA A 120 13.47 -19.63 0.68
N ARG A 121 14.67 -19.05 0.53
CA ARG A 121 15.88 -19.46 1.24
C ARG A 121 15.71 -19.34 2.76
N ARG A 122 15.16 -18.23 3.24
CA ARG A 122 14.92 -18.01 4.68
C ARG A 122 13.60 -18.61 5.18
N LYS A 123 12.74 -19.11 4.28
CA LYS A 123 11.38 -19.55 4.58
C LYS A 123 10.58 -18.52 5.37
N GLY A 124 10.67 -17.25 4.97
CA GLY A 124 10.10 -16.15 5.73
C GLY A 124 10.04 -14.84 4.97
N PHE A 125 9.19 -13.94 5.47
CA PHE A 125 9.07 -12.59 4.93
C PHE A 125 10.25 -11.71 5.30
N VAL A 126 10.57 -10.80 4.39
CA VAL A 126 11.57 -9.76 4.53
C VAL A 126 10.88 -8.43 4.26
N VAL A 127 11.08 -7.45 5.14
CA VAL A 127 10.54 -6.10 5.01
C VAL A 127 11.68 -5.14 5.24
N ASN A 128 12.08 -4.39 4.20
CA ASN A 128 13.20 -3.47 4.28
C ASN A 128 12.75 -2.07 3.86
N LYS A 129 13.22 -1.06 4.59
CA LYS A 129 13.13 0.33 4.19
C LYS A 129 14.35 0.68 3.34
N ILE A 130 14.14 1.18 2.15
CA ILE A 130 15.19 1.74 1.31
C ILE A 130 15.16 3.26 1.50
N VAL A 131 16.28 3.82 1.96
CA VAL A 131 16.38 5.26 2.28
C VAL A 131 17.59 5.87 1.60
N PHE A 132 17.43 7.08 1.06
CA PHE A 132 18.54 7.84 0.51
C PHE A 132 19.40 8.43 1.64
N HIS A 133 20.72 8.27 1.56
CA HIS A 133 21.66 8.74 2.57
C HIS A 133 22.47 9.93 2.06
N LEU A 134 22.14 11.14 2.53
CA LEU A 134 22.74 12.40 2.05
C LEU A 134 24.27 12.39 2.04
N ASN A 135 24.91 11.93 3.12
CA ASN A 135 26.38 11.97 3.21
C ASN A 135 27.10 10.98 2.28
N ARG A 136 26.40 9.92 1.83
CA ARG A 136 26.98 8.86 0.99
C ARG A 136 26.43 8.88 -0.44
N LEU A 137 25.47 9.77 -0.70
CA LEU A 137 24.78 9.94 -1.98
C LEU A 137 24.29 8.62 -2.58
N LYS A 138 23.72 7.76 -1.73
CA LYS A 138 23.23 6.44 -2.15
C LYS A 138 22.05 5.97 -1.33
N PHE A 139 21.21 5.14 -1.93
CA PHE A 139 20.18 4.36 -1.28
C PHE A 139 20.76 3.15 -0.54
N GLU A 140 20.20 2.89 0.65
CA GLU A 140 20.56 1.75 1.48
C GLU A 140 19.31 1.07 2.05
N ALA A 141 19.34 -0.26 2.10
CA ALA A 141 18.33 -1.03 2.81
C ALA A 141 18.57 -1.05 4.32
N ARG A 142 17.49 -0.88 5.07
CA ARG A 142 17.43 -1.03 6.52
C ARG A 142 16.30 -1.99 6.87
N SER A 143 16.61 -3.06 7.57
CA SER A 143 15.61 -4.02 8.01
C SER A 143 14.52 -3.37 8.87
N ALA A 144 13.29 -3.83 8.68
CA ALA A 144 12.16 -3.50 9.54
C ALA A 144 12.45 -3.83 11.01
N ARG A 145 11.80 -3.10 11.92
CA ARG A 145 11.89 -3.39 13.35
C ARG A 145 11.07 -4.64 13.66
N LYS A 146 11.49 -5.39 14.67
CA LYS A 146 10.67 -6.46 15.24
C LYS A 146 9.86 -5.93 16.40
N ILE A 147 8.55 -6.16 16.37
CA ILE A 147 7.61 -5.81 17.44
C ILE A 147 6.77 -7.06 17.72
N ALA A 148 6.79 -7.55 18.96
CA ALA A 148 6.12 -8.81 19.34
C ALA A 148 6.46 -10.01 18.42
N GLY A 149 7.71 -10.09 17.94
CA GLY A 149 8.17 -11.15 17.03
C GLY A 149 7.83 -10.95 15.54
N GLU A 150 7.01 -9.95 15.21
CA GLU A 150 6.62 -9.62 13.83
C GLU A 150 7.43 -8.44 13.28
N LEU A 151 7.67 -8.42 11.97
CA LEU A 151 8.33 -7.30 11.30
C LEU A 151 7.35 -6.15 11.12
N MET A 152 7.81 -4.92 11.31
CA MET A 152 7.05 -3.71 11.03
C MET A 152 7.93 -2.58 10.50
N ALA A 153 7.47 -1.95 9.42
CA ALA A 153 8.04 -0.74 8.86
C ALA A 153 6.94 0.31 8.63
N VAL A 154 7.28 1.57 8.89
CA VAL A 154 6.45 2.73 8.55
C VAL A 154 7.36 3.76 7.86
N ILE A 155 6.89 4.31 6.75
CA ILE A 155 7.50 5.44 6.02
C ILE A 155 6.41 6.47 5.69
N GLY A 156 6.78 7.72 5.47
CA GLY A 156 5.81 8.81 5.28
C GLY A 156 6.20 10.09 5.97
N ASP A 157 5.27 11.05 5.94
CA ASP A 157 5.41 12.32 6.65
C ASP A 157 5.50 12.11 8.15
N LYS A 158 6.33 12.95 8.79
CA LYS A 158 6.71 12.81 10.20
C LYS A 158 5.51 12.74 11.14
N SER A 159 4.49 13.57 10.91
CA SER A 159 3.33 13.69 11.79
C SER A 159 2.43 12.44 11.75
N PRO A 160 1.94 11.97 10.57
CA PRO A 160 1.25 10.68 10.47
C PRO A 160 2.06 9.48 10.99
N VAL A 161 3.34 9.36 10.62
CA VAL A 161 4.21 8.24 11.05
C VAL A 161 4.34 8.20 12.58
N SER A 162 4.46 9.38 13.20
CA SER A 162 4.53 9.52 14.66
C SER A 162 3.21 9.13 15.32
N ALA A 163 2.07 9.44 14.69
CA ALA A 163 0.75 9.05 15.17
C ALA A 163 0.55 7.52 15.17
N ILE A 164 0.98 6.82 14.12
CA ILE A 164 0.98 5.35 14.07
C ILE A 164 1.83 4.77 15.19
N SER A 165 3.08 5.24 15.30
CA SER A 165 4.02 4.77 16.31
C SER A 165 3.45 4.93 17.73
N ARG A 166 2.83 6.09 18.00
CA ARG A 166 2.19 6.38 19.29
C ARG A 166 1.04 5.44 19.59
N ARG A 167 0.13 5.18 18.64
CA ARG A 167 -1.01 4.26 18.85
C ARG A 167 -0.54 2.85 19.20
N ILE A 168 0.45 2.35 18.48
CA ILE A 168 1.02 1.02 18.72
C ILE A 168 1.68 0.94 20.10
N SER A 169 2.51 1.94 20.45
CA SER A 169 3.14 2.00 21.78
C SER A 169 2.11 2.12 22.92
N GLN A 170 1.01 2.84 22.72
CA GLN A 170 -0.07 2.94 23.71
C GLN A 170 -0.76 1.59 23.91
N ARG A 171 -1.11 0.89 22.82
CA ARG A 171 -1.73 -0.45 22.90
C ARG A 171 -0.79 -1.46 23.58
N GLN A 172 0.50 -1.40 23.28
CA GLN A 172 1.51 -2.26 23.92
C GLN A 172 1.59 -2.01 25.43
N LYS A 173 1.61 -0.74 25.85
CA LYS A 173 1.60 -0.37 27.28
C LYS A 173 0.33 -0.85 28.00
N GLN A 174 -0.83 -0.77 27.34
CA GLN A 174 -2.11 -1.20 27.92
C GLN A 174 -2.21 -2.72 28.09
N GLN A 175 -1.69 -3.49 27.12
CA GLN A 175 -1.76 -4.96 27.17
C GLN A 175 -0.61 -5.58 27.99
N GLY A 176 0.50 -4.88 28.13
CA GLY A 176 1.76 -5.39 28.70
C GLY A 176 2.54 -6.25 27.70
N ASP A 177 3.87 -6.25 27.83
CA ASP A 177 4.78 -6.84 26.83
C ASP A 177 4.56 -8.34 26.60
N THR A 178 4.15 -9.08 27.62
CA THR A 178 3.95 -10.54 27.53
C THR A 178 2.68 -10.95 26.79
N LYS A 179 1.66 -10.09 26.76
CA LYS A 179 0.37 -10.37 26.12
C LYS A 179 0.21 -9.68 24.77
N PHE A 180 1.03 -8.66 24.51
CA PHE A 180 0.92 -7.84 23.32
C PHE A 180 1.17 -8.64 22.03
N LYS A 181 0.28 -8.46 21.05
CA LYS A 181 0.40 -9.00 19.70
C LYS A 181 0.25 -7.87 18.69
N LEU A 182 1.08 -7.89 17.65
CA LEU A 182 1.00 -6.89 16.59
C LEU A 182 -0.26 -7.09 15.73
N ASP A 183 -0.52 -8.31 15.28
CA ASP A 183 -1.74 -8.72 14.56
C ASP A 183 -2.25 -7.70 13.51
N MET A 184 -3.51 -7.27 13.57
CA MET A 184 -4.08 -6.22 12.71
C MET A 184 -3.93 -4.79 13.27
N LEU A 185 -3.26 -4.61 14.41
CA LEU A 185 -3.09 -3.30 15.03
C LEU A 185 -2.44 -2.25 14.11
N PRO A 186 -1.45 -2.57 13.24
CA PRO A 186 -0.96 -1.61 12.26
C PRO A 186 -2.03 -1.11 11.30
N SER A 187 -2.98 -1.96 10.92
CA SER A 187 -4.11 -1.60 10.06
C SER A 187 -5.11 -0.72 10.82
N GLU A 188 -5.50 -1.10 12.04
CA GLU A 188 -6.34 -0.29 12.93
C GLU A 188 -5.75 1.11 13.12
N ALA A 189 -4.46 1.17 13.49
CA ALA A 189 -3.77 2.44 13.71
C ALA A 189 -3.68 3.28 12.43
N PHE A 190 -3.47 2.64 11.28
CA PHE A 190 -3.45 3.30 9.98
C PHE A 190 -4.81 3.91 9.65
N PHE A 191 -5.87 3.12 9.74
CA PHE A 191 -7.23 3.56 9.49
C PHE A 191 -7.59 4.73 10.40
N ASP A 192 -7.36 4.62 11.71
CA ASP A 192 -7.69 5.67 12.66
C ASP A 192 -6.91 6.98 12.42
N VAL A 193 -5.69 6.89 11.88
CA VAL A 193 -4.88 8.07 11.54
C VAL A 193 -5.43 8.71 10.27
N LEU A 194 -5.74 7.92 9.25
CA LEU A 194 -6.29 8.37 7.98
C LEU A 194 -7.68 8.99 8.15
N SER A 195 -8.61 8.29 8.82
CA SER A 195 -10.00 8.71 9.02
C SER A 195 -10.15 9.90 9.99
N SER A 196 -9.10 10.20 10.78
CA SER A 196 -9.13 11.37 11.67
C SER A 196 -9.20 12.71 10.95
N ASN A 197 -8.83 12.76 9.67
CA ASN A 197 -8.72 13.98 8.85
C ASN A 197 -7.85 15.09 9.48
N ARG A 198 -7.00 14.75 10.47
CA ARG A 198 -6.13 15.70 11.17
C ARG A 198 -4.87 16.06 10.40
N PHE A 199 -4.53 15.26 9.38
CA PHE A 199 -3.29 15.36 8.62
C PHE A 199 -3.66 15.62 7.16
N SER A 200 -3.35 16.81 6.65
CA SER A 200 -3.59 17.17 5.25
C SER A 200 -2.72 16.36 4.28
N GLU A 201 -1.60 15.83 4.76
CA GLU A 201 -0.59 15.09 4.00
C GLU A 201 -1.03 13.68 3.57
N ILE A 202 -2.16 13.21 4.08
CA ILE A 202 -2.71 11.88 3.75
C ILE A 202 -4.21 12.01 3.47
N GLY A 203 -4.74 11.09 2.68
CA GLY A 203 -6.17 11.08 2.36
C GLY A 203 -6.53 10.05 1.29
N GLY A 204 -7.81 10.13 0.89
CA GLY A 204 -8.41 9.22 -0.07
C GLY A 204 -8.56 7.78 0.43
N ALA A 205 -9.08 6.92 -0.44
CA ALA A 205 -9.29 5.52 -0.12
C ALA A 205 -7.96 4.78 0.08
N PRO A 206 -7.81 3.97 1.14
CA PRO A 206 -6.58 3.26 1.39
C PRO A 206 -6.29 2.21 0.32
N GLN A 207 -5.01 1.92 0.12
CA GLN A 207 -4.49 0.90 -0.76
C GLN A 207 -4.01 -0.25 0.09
N VAL A 208 -4.37 -1.49 -0.25
CA VAL A 208 -4.03 -2.68 0.55
C VAL A 208 -3.44 -3.75 -0.33
N SER A 209 -2.32 -4.32 0.09
CA SER A 209 -1.68 -5.45 -0.60
C SER A 209 -1.22 -6.51 0.39
N LYS A 210 -1.29 -7.77 -0.02
CA LYS A 210 -0.73 -8.91 0.72
C LYS A 210 0.32 -9.62 -0.11
N VAL A 211 1.34 -10.13 0.57
CA VAL A 211 2.28 -11.13 0.04
C VAL A 211 2.13 -12.40 0.87
N TYR A 212 2.02 -13.54 0.18
CA TYR A 212 1.76 -14.85 0.78
C TYR A 212 3.02 -15.72 0.79
N GLN A 213 3.06 -16.72 1.67
CA GLN A 213 4.13 -17.73 1.69
C GLN A 213 4.16 -18.58 0.41
N SER A 214 3.06 -18.62 -0.34
CA SER A 214 3.00 -19.22 -1.68
C SER A 214 3.68 -18.37 -2.76
N MET A 215 4.40 -17.30 -2.37
CA MET A 215 5.16 -16.43 -3.29
C MET A 215 4.29 -15.71 -4.33
N ASN A 216 3.05 -15.40 -3.93
CA ASN A 216 2.12 -14.58 -4.69
C ASN A 216 1.82 -13.29 -3.92
N GLN A 217 1.51 -12.24 -4.66
CA GLN A 217 1.12 -10.94 -4.14
C GLN A 217 -0.23 -10.55 -4.73
N ARG A 218 -1.01 -9.78 -3.97
CA ARG A 218 -2.37 -9.44 -4.33
C ARG A 218 -2.74 -8.08 -3.78
N HIS A 219 -3.29 -7.22 -4.64
CA HIS A 219 -3.89 -5.95 -4.26
C HIS A 219 -5.38 -6.18 -3.97
N PHE A 220 -5.87 -5.64 -2.85
CA PHE A 220 -7.27 -5.79 -2.45
C PHE A 220 -8.05 -4.53 -2.77
N GLY A 221 -9.31 -4.73 -3.18
CA GLY A 221 -10.31 -3.66 -3.13
C GLY A 221 -10.57 -3.28 -1.68
N VAL A 222 -11.00 -2.05 -1.45
CA VAL A 222 -11.33 -1.51 -0.13
C VAL A 222 -12.69 -0.84 -0.17
N TYR A 223 -13.54 -1.09 0.82
CA TYR A 223 -14.75 -0.29 1.04
C TYR A 223 -14.38 1.11 1.55
N TRP A 224 -14.94 2.13 0.92
CA TRP A 224 -14.71 3.54 1.26
C TRP A 224 -15.85 4.43 0.72
N PRO A 225 -16.19 5.57 1.36
CA PRO A 225 -15.64 6.12 2.61
C PRO A 225 -16.28 5.50 3.87
N PRO A 226 -15.60 5.52 5.02
CA PRO A 226 -16.01 4.74 6.20
C PRO A 226 -17.18 5.36 6.99
N ASP A 227 -17.59 6.57 6.64
CA ASP A 227 -18.66 7.34 7.31
C ASP A 227 -20.07 6.96 6.82
N ILE A 228 -20.18 6.08 5.83
CA ILE A 228 -21.46 5.52 5.35
C ILE A 228 -21.50 4.00 5.59
N PRO A 229 -22.68 3.38 5.71
CA PRO A 229 -22.82 1.93 5.85
C PRO A 229 -22.10 1.14 4.75
N THR A 230 -21.46 0.00 5.08
CA THR A 230 -20.62 -0.79 4.16
C THR A 230 -21.35 -1.22 2.87
N ASP A 231 -22.66 -1.48 2.94
CA ASP A 231 -23.51 -1.79 1.78
C ASP A 231 -23.72 -0.61 0.82
N GLN A 232 -23.51 0.61 1.30
CA GLN A 232 -23.56 1.86 0.55
C GLN A 232 -22.17 2.36 0.14
N GLN A 233 -21.10 1.78 0.71
CA GLN A 233 -19.73 2.13 0.36
C GLN A 233 -19.38 1.70 -1.07
N HIS A 234 -18.51 2.48 -1.70
CA HIS A 234 -17.94 2.11 -2.98
C HIS A 234 -16.67 1.27 -2.76
N ILE A 235 -16.32 0.49 -3.77
CA ILE A 235 -15.09 -0.31 -3.76
C ILE A 235 -14.01 0.46 -4.49
N TYR A 236 -12.86 0.65 -3.84
CA TYR A 236 -11.68 1.28 -4.40
C TYR A 236 -10.56 0.26 -4.55
N LEU A 237 -9.94 0.20 -5.72
CA LEU A 237 -8.73 -0.59 -5.96
C LEU A 237 -7.56 0.36 -6.18
N ARG A 238 -6.51 0.21 -5.36
CA ARG A 238 -5.29 1.04 -5.43
C ARG A 238 -5.59 2.55 -5.41
N GLY A 239 -6.59 2.95 -4.62
CA GLY A 239 -6.99 4.34 -4.44
C GLY A 239 -7.99 4.86 -5.47
N ARG A 240 -8.32 4.08 -6.51
CA ARG A 240 -9.31 4.47 -7.53
C ARG A 240 -10.62 3.73 -7.33
N GLN A 241 -11.74 4.45 -7.37
CA GLN A 241 -13.06 3.86 -7.35
C GLN A 241 -13.25 2.93 -8.56
N LEU A 242 -13.78 1.73 -8.33
CA LEU A 242 -14.19 0.85 -9.41
C LEU A 242 -15.38 1.46 -10.16
N GLY A 243 -15.28 1.47 -11.48
CA GLY A 243 -16.37 1.80 -12.36
C GLY A 243 -17.38 0.66 -12.49
N ASN A 244 -18.53 0.98 -13.06
CA ASN A 244 -19.69 0.09 -13.16
C ASN A 244 -19.42 -1.26 -13.84
N TYR A 245 -18.41 -1.32 -14.72
CA TYR A 245 -18.05 -2.51 -15.50
C TYR A 245 -16.72 -3.15 -15.08
N GLU A 246 -16.06 -2.63 -14.06
CA GLU A 246 -14.74 -3.12 -13.64
C GLU A 246 -14.90 -4.21 -12.56
N VAL A 247 -14.31 -5.38 -12.76
CA VAL A 247 -14.27 -6.45 -11.75
C VAL A 247 -12.89 -6.50 -11.11
N LEU A 248 -12.85 -6.97 -9.87
CA LEU A 248 -11.59 -7.42 -9.27
C LEU A 248 -11.22 -8.81 -9.79
N ASP A 249 -9.92 -9.11 -9.86
CA ASP A 249 -9.41 -10.44 -10.19
C ASP A 249 -9.71 -11.49 -9.10
N HIS A 250 -10.28 -11.07 -7.98
CA HIS A 250 -10.72 -11.92 -6.87
C HIS A 250 -11.89 -11.30 -6.11
N PRO A 251 -12.72 -12.10 -5.42
CA PRO A 251 -13.95 -11.60 -4.78
C PRO A 251 -13.71 -10.86 -3.45
N TRP A 252 -12.51 -10.92 -2.88
CA TRP A 252 -12.24 -10.37 -1.54
C TRP A 252 -12.07 -8.84 -1.53
N VAL A 253 -12.83 -8.16 -0.69
CA VAL A 253 -12.79 -6.71 -0.44
C VAL A 253 -12.46 -6.47 1.03
N PHE A 254 -11.55 -5.55 1.32
CA PHE A 254 -11.12 -5.23 2.68
C PHE A 254 -11.98 -4.12 3.28
N ASP A 255 -12.48 -4.34 4.49
CA ASP A 255 -13.08 -3.31 5.32
C ASP A 255 -12.02 -2.78 6.30
N PRO A 256 -11.57 -1.53 6.14
CA PRO A 256 -10.51 -0.96 6.97
C PRO A 256 -10.99 -0.57 8.38
N SER A 257 -12.31 -0.44 8.60
CA SER A 257 -12.87 -0.14 9.92
C SER A 257 -12.87 -1.37 10.83
N GLU A 258 -13.05 -2.54 10.24
CA GLU A 258 -13.08 -3.82 10.97
C GLU A 258 -11.76 -4.61 10.86
N GLY A 259 -10.90 -4.26 9.91
CA GLY A 259 -9.66 -4.99 9.64
C GLY A 259 -9.93 -6.39 9.06
N ALA A 260 -11.02 -6.55 8.29
CA ALA A 260 -11.52 -7.84 7.82
C ALA A 260 -11.66 -7.90 6.29
N LEU A 261 -11.69 -9.11 5.73
CA LEU A 261 -11.94 -9.37 4.31
C LEU A 261 -13.35 -9.95 4.14
N TYR A 262 -14.10 -9.36 3.21
CA TYR A 262 -15.44 -9.76 2.85
C TYR A 262 -15.47 -10.30 1.42
N TRP A 263 -16.26 -11.34 1.21
CA TRP A 263 -16.49 -11.87 -0.12
C TRP A 263 -17.55 -11.01 -0.84
N HIS A 264 -17.30 -10.67 -2.10
CA HIS A 264 -18.21 -9.92 -2.94
C HIS A 264 -18.38 -10.63 -4.28
N ASP A 265 -19.63 -10.76 -4.75
CA ASP A 265 -19.89 -11.31 -6.07
C ASP A 265 -19.65 -10.23 -7.14
N PHE A 266 -18.74 -10.50 -8.07
CA PHE A 266 -18.50 -9.66 -9.23
C PHE A 266 -19.08 -10.25 -10.52
N SER A 267 -19.94 -11.27 -10.41
CA SER A 267 -20.57 -11.92 -11.55
C SER A 267 -21.31 -10.93 -12.46
N PRO A 268 -21.34 -11.15 -13.78
CA PRO A 268 -22.08 -10.30 -14.71
C PRO A 268 -23.60 -10.24 -14.41
N GLU A 269 -24.14 -11.25 -13.73
CA GLU A 269 -25.56 -11.32 -13.35
C GLU A 269 -25.87 -10.36 -12.20
N GLU A 270 -25.11 -10.45 -11.11
CA GLU A 270 -25.26 -9.58 -9.94
C GLU A 270 -25.11 -8.11 -10.33
N ARG A 271 -24.13 -7.80 -11.20
CA ARG A 271 -23.92 -6.42 -11.64
C ARG A 271 -25.02 -5.90 -12.56
N ARG A 272 -25.59 -6.75 -13.42
CA ARG A 272 -26.77 -6.37 -14.22
C ARG A 272 -27.98 -6.12 -13.33
N ALA A 273 -28.13 -6.86 -12.24
CA ALA A 273 -29.19 -6.61 -11.25
C ALA A 273 -28.98 -5.25 -10.55
N LYS A 274 -27.77 -4.99 -10.06
CA LYS A 274 -27.43 -3.72 -9.36
C LYS A 274 -27.63 -2.49 -10.25
N LEU A 275 -27.14 -2.53 -11.50
CA LEU A 275 -27.34 -1.44 -12.47
C LEU A 275 -28.81 -1.19 -12.81
N LYS A 276 -29.63 -2.25 -12.88
CA LYS A 276 -31.08 -2.12 -13.07
C LYS A 276 -31.74 -1.46 -11.86
N ALA A 277 -31.30 -1.82 -10.64
CA ALA A 277 -31.80 -1.21 -9.40
C ALA A 277 -31.45 0.28 -9.33
N GLU A 278 -30.19 0.65 -9.57
CA GLU A 278 -29.71 2.04 -9.58
C GLU A 278 -30.43 2.91 -10.63
N LYS A 279 -30.64 2.38 -11.84
CA LYS A 279 -31.45 3.07 -12.86
C LYS A 279 -32.89 3.25 -12.39
N LYS A 280 -33.49 2.25 -11.76
CA LYS A 280 -34.88 2.32 -11.29
C LYS A 280 -35.05 3.38 -10.19
N GLU A 281 -34.08 3.52 -9.29
CA GLU A 281 -34.05 4.60 -8.29
C GLU A 281 -33.87 5.98 -8.91
N GLN A 282 -32.94 6.14 -9.87
CA GLN A 282 -32.77 7.41 -10.58
C GLN A 282 -34.04 7.85 -11.31
N PHE A 283 -34.72 6.93 -11.99
CA PHE A 283 -35.99 7.22 -12.65
C PHE A 283 -37.08 7.62 -11.65
N ALA A 284 -37.15 6.96 -10.49
CA ALA A 284 -38.13 7.29 -9.44
C ALA A 284 -37.90 8.70 -8.85
N ILE A 285 -36.64 9.09 -8.63
CA ILE A 285 -36.28 10.44 -8.14
C ILE A 285 -36.63 11.51 -9.17
N VAL A 286 -36.35 11.27 -10.45
CA VAL A 286 -36.68 12.21 -11.54
C VAL A 286 -38.20 12.36 -11.69
N ASP A 287 -38.97 11.27 -11.59
CA ASP A 287 -40.44 11.33 -11.64
C ASP A 287 -41.04 12.08 -10.44
N LEU A 288 -40.43 11.97 -9.25
CA LEU A 288 -40.83 12.73 -8.06
C LEU A 288 -40.54 14.23 -8.21
N LEU A 289 -39.39 14.60 -8.79
CA LEU A 289 -39.01 15.99 -9.04
C LEU A 289 -39.84 16.66 -10.15
N ASN A 290 -40.35 15.89 -11.11
CA ASN A 290 -41.19 16.40 -12.20
C ASN A 290 -42.69 16.53 -11.83
N ARG A 291 -43.11 16.03 -10.65
CA ARG A 291 -44.50 16.06 -10.17
C ARG A 291 -44.75 17.04 -9.01
N GLY A 292 -43.74 17.81 -8.61
CA GLY A 292 -43.84 18.92 -7.64
C GLY A 292 -43.77 20.27 -8.34
#